data_AF-A0A067DEK7-F1
#
_entry.id   AF-A0A067DEK7-F1
#
_cell.length_a   1.000
_cell.length_b   1.000
_cell.length_c   1.000
_cell.angle_alpha   90.00
_cell.angle_beta   90.00
_cell.angle_gamma   90.00
#
_symmetry.space_group_name_H-M   'P 1'
#
loop_
_entity.id
_entity.type
_entity.pdbx_description
1 polymer ?
#
loop_
_entity_poly.entity_id
_entity_poly.type
_entity_poly.pdbx_seq_one_letter_code
_entity_poly.pdbx_strand_id
1 'polypeptide(L)'
;MAGEWNGLQSLFLNDYPYVYDLSSIVNFVNASFKRYAELKATKEKEIIELIASEEFETGTHANQVRTLQRAEDTCWSSHFTSVSRLIEMFSATLEVLRKIINDGPTRYMCGEAKDAYREMTSFKFVFILVLLDKVLGISDIFCRALQTKSLDILNALNYVTSTKRFLQEFRDNG
;
A
#
# COMPACT_ATOMS: atom_id res chain seq x y z
N MET A 1 -12.87 24.80 -4.68
CA MET A 1 -13.68 23.86 -3.87
C MET A 1 -12.82 22.68 -3.38
N ALA A 2 -11.65 22.95 -2.78
CA ALA A 2 -10.69 21.92 -2.36
C ALA A 2 -10.61 21.71 -0.83
N GLY A 3 -11.53 22.32 -0.06
CA GLY A 3 -11.46 22.38 1.40
C GLY A 3 -12.46 21.48 2.14
N GLU A 4 -13.61 21.14 1.54
CA GLU A 4 -14.71 20.49 2.26
C GLU A 4 -14.60 18.96 2.31
N TRP A 5 -13.79 18.32 1.45
CA TRP A 5 -13.61 16.87 1.42
C TRP A 5 -12.48 16.37 2.37
N ASN A 6 -11.63 17.28 2.84
CA ASN A 6 -10.51 16.94 3.74
C ASN A 6 -11.01 16.52 5.14
N GLY A 7 -12.21 16.95 5.53
CA GLY A 7 -12.84 16.55 6.80
C GLY A 7 -13.27 15.08 6.83
N LEU A 8 -13.78 14.55 5.72
CA LEU A 8 -14.14 13.13 5.58
C LEU A 8 -12.89 12.23 5.53
N GLN A 9 -11.79 12.70 4.91
CA GLN A 9 -10.50 12.02 4.93
C GLN A 9 -9.90 11.99 6.33
N SER A 10 -9.92 13.12 7.05
CA SER A 10 -9.51 13.22 8.45
C SER A 10 -10.29 12.26 9.35
N LEU A 11 -11.61 12.16 9.17
CA LEU A 11 -12.43 11.19 9.92
C LEU A 11 -12.03 9.75 9.59
N PHE A 12 -11.86 9.39 8.32
CA PHE A 12 -11.47 8.03 7.94
C PHE A 12 -10.05 7.64 8.38
N LEU A 13 -9.10 8.59 8.36
CA LEU A 13 -7.70 8.39 8.75
C LEU A 13 -7.50 8.41 10.28
N ASN A 14 -8.26 9.24 11.01
CA ASN A 14 -8.19 9.29 12.48
C ASN A 14 -8.98 8.16 13.15
N ASP A 15 -10.04 7.64 12.51
CA ASP A 15 -10.88 6.58 13.08
C ASP A 15 -10.35 5.14 12.79
N TYR A 16 -9.31 4.98 11.94
CA TYR A 16 -8.74 3.68 11.61
C TYR A 16 -7.28 3.54 12.10
N PRO A 17 -7.05 2.83 13.23
CA PRO A 17 -5.71 2.56 13.79
C PRO A 17 -4.72 1.97 12.76
N TYR A 18 -5.25 1.22 11.79
CA TYR A 18 -4.45 0.48 10.82
C TYR A 18 -3.77 1.35 9.76
N VAL A 19 -4.30 2.54 9.46
CA VAL A 19 -3.62 3.47 8.56
C VAL A 19 -2.40 4.09 9.25
N TYR A 20 -2.47 4.27 10.57
CA TYR A 20 -1.33 4.67 11.38
C TYR A 20 -0.27 3.56 11.44
N ASP A 21 -0.67 2.31 11.66
CA ASP A 21 0.26 1.17 11.69
C ASP A 21 0.97 0.98 10.33
N LEU A 22 0.21 1.04 9.23
CA LEU A 22 0.75 1.01 7.87
C LEU A 22 1.77 2.13 7.65
N SER A 23 1.39 3.36 7.99
CA SER A 23 2.26 4.54 7.82
C SER A 23 3.52 4.43 8.68
N SER A 24 3.41 3.90 9.89
CA SER A 24 4.53 3.69 10.80
C SER A 24 5.53 2.68 10.25
N ILE A 25 5.05 1.55 9.70
CA ILE A 25 5.89 0.53 9.05
C ILE A 25 6.59 1.11 7.82
N VAL A 26 5.84 1.78 6.94
CA VAL A 26 6.35 2.45 5.74
C VAL A 26 7.45 3.46 6.11
N ASN A 27 7.19 4.31 7.10
CA ASN A 27 8.14 5.31 7.56
C ASN A 27 9.36 4.67 8.20
N PHE A 28 9.19 3.63 9.01
CA PHE A 28 10.31 2.92 9.64
C PHE A 28 11.27 2.37 8.58
N VAL A 29 10.76 1.67 7.57
CA VAL A 29 11.61 1.07 6.52
C VAL A 29 12.29 2.15 5.67
N ASN A 30 11.57 3.24 5.35
CA ASN A 30 12.09 4.32 4.51
C ASN A 30 12.97 5.35 5.24
N ALA A 31 12.96 5.38 6.58
CA ALA A 31 13.67 6.40 7.36
C ALA A 31 15.21 6.32 7.29
N SER A 32 15.79 5.30 6.65
CA SER A 32 17.23 5.23 6.40
C SER A 32 17.52 4.80 4.98
N PHE A 33 18.45 5.50 4.32
CA PHE A 33 18.95 5.13 3.00
C PHE A 33 19.46 3.69 2.95
N LYS A 34 20.09 3.21 4.04
CA LYS A 34 20.60 1.84 4.13
C LYS A 34 19.46 0.80 4.09
N ARG A 35 18.44 0.98 4.94
CA ARG A 35 17.27 0.08 4.99
C ARG A 35 16.50 0.06 3.67
N TYR A 36 16.36 1.24 3.07
CA TYR A 36 15.73 1.39 1.77
C TYR A 36 16.52 0.69 0.65
N ALA A 37 17.85 0.83 0.63
CA ALA A 37 18.70 0.13 -0.34
C ALA A 37 18.62 -1.40 -0.18
N GLU A 38 18.62 -1.88 1.07
CA GLU A 38 18.45 -3.30 1.38
C GLU A 38 17.08 -3.83 0.95
N LEU A 39 16.01 -3.06 1.14
CA LEU A 39 14.67 -3.39 0.67
C LEU A 39 14.65 -3.56 -0.85
N LYS A 40 15.21 -2.59 -1.57
CA LYS A 40 15.30 -2.61 -3.03
C LYS A 40 16.08 -3.84 -3.51
N ALA A 41 17.27 -4.08 -2.96
CA ALA A 41 18.11 -5.22 -3.31
C ALA A 41 17.43 -6.57 -3.02
N THR A 42 16.70 -6.67 -1.91
CA THR A 42 15.94 -7.88 -1.56
C THR A 42 14.82 -8.14 -2.56
N LYS A 43 14.11 -7.09 -3.00
CA LYS A 43 13.07 -7.23 -4.02
C LYS A 43 13.64 -7.56 -5.41
N GLU A 44 14.78 -6.98 -5.77
CA GLU A 44 15.49 -7.31 -7.01
C GLU A 44 15.88 -8.79 -7.03
N LYS A 45 16.38 -9.31 -5.90
CA LYS A 45 16.73 -10.72 -5.76
C LYS A 45 15.51 -11.64 -5.92
N GLU A 46 14.40 -11.33 -5.25
CA GLU A 46 13.14 -12.09 -5.37
C GLU A 46 12.66 -12.15 -6.83
N ILE A 47 12.70 -11.03 -7.56
CA ILE A 47 12.32 -10.97 -8.98
C ILE A 47 13.26 -11.83 -9.83
N ILE A 48 14.57 -11.78 -9.60
CA ILE A 48 15.56 -12.59 -10.34
C ILE A 48 15.31 -14.09 -10.11
N GLU A 49 15.03 -14.49 -8.87
CA GLU A 49 14.71 -15.89 -8.53
C GLU A 49 13.43 -16.36 -9.21
N LEU A 50 12.37 -15.54 -9.22
CA LEU A 50 11.10 -15.84 -9.91
C LEU A 50 11.25 -15.90 -11.43
N ILE A 51 12.13 -15.10 -12.03
CA ILE A 51 12.45 -15.18 -13.46
C ILE A 51 13.22 -16.47 -13.76
N ALA A 52 14.14 -16.86 -12.89
CA ALA A 52 14.94 -18.07 -13.05
C ALA A 52 14.13 -19.37 -12.89
N SER A 53 12.98 -19.33 -12.22
CA SER A 53 12.08 -20.47 -12.04
C SER A 53 11.04 -20.66 -13.18
N GLU A 54 11.12 -19.88 -14.27
CA GLU A 54 10.21 -19.90 -15.44
C GLU A 54 8.71 -19.68 -15.12
N GLU A 55 8.36 -19.16 -13.94
CA GLU A 55 6.96 -18.95 -13.52
C GLU A 55 6.33 -17.65 -14.07
N PHE A 56 7.05 -16.81 -14.83
CA PHE A 56 6.52 -15.54 -15.38
C PHE A 56 7.06 -15.18 -16.78
N GLU A 57 6.18 -14.74 -17.69
CA GLU A 57 6.56 -14.18 -19.00
C GLU A 57 7.25 -12.81 -18.84
N THR A 58 8.45 -12.69 -19.43
CA THR A 58 9.25 -11.46 -19.44
C THR A 58 8.63 -10.38 -20.34
N GLY A 59 7.81 -9.50 -19.77
CA GLY A 59 7.34 -8.26 -20.39
C GLY A 59 8.13 -7.02 -19.92
N THR A 60 8.46 -6.12 -20.85
CA THR A 60 9.30 -4.92 -20.69
C THR A 60 8.66 -3.80 -19.83
N HIS A 61 8.28 -4.12 -18.59
CA HIS A 61 7.97 -3.19 -17.48
C HIS A 61 7.57 -3.91 -16.19
N ALA A 62 7.35 -5.24 -16.23
CA ALA A 62 6.88 -6.02 -15.08
C ALA A 62 7.95 -6.19 -13.98
N ASN A 63 9.23 -6.05 -14.34
CA ASN A 63 10.37 -6.39 -13.48
C ASN A 63 11.04 -5.17 -12.84
N GLN A 64 10.45 -3.97 -12.95
CA GLN A 64 11.01 -2.80 -12.27
C GLN A 64 10.74 -2.89 -10.77
N VAL A 65 11.80 -2.77 -9.97
CA VAL A 65 11.62 -2.61 -8.52
C VAL A 65 11.05 -1.24 -8.24
N ARG A 66 9.76 -1.26 -7.90
CA ARG A 66 9.02 -0.07 -7.49
C ARG A 66 9.28 0.18 -6.00
N THR A 67 9.29 1.45 -5.64
CA THR A 67 9.74 1.91 -4.33
C THR A 67 8.56 2.00 -3.36
N LEU A 68 8.81 1.76 -2.08
CA LEU A 68 7.77 1.82 -1.06
C LEU A 68 7.39 3.30 -0.86
N GLN A 69 6.24 3.70 -1.39
CA GLN A 69 5.82 5.10 -1.40
C GLN A 69 5.13 5.45 -0.08
N ARG A 70 5.51 6.58 0.51
CA ARG A 70 4.80 7.16 1.65
C ARG A 70 3.47 7.75 1.19
N ALA A 71 2.40 7.48 1.93
CA ALA A 71 1.15 8.18 1.71
C ALA A 71 1.30 9.67 2.07
N GLU A 72 0.80 10.54 1.20
CA GLU A 72 0.71 11.97 1.44
C GLU A 72 -0.72 12.31 1.86
N ASP A 73 -0.88 13.16 2.87
CA ASP A 73 -2.16 13.46 3.53
C ASP A 73 -3.23 14.07 2.61
N THR A 74 -2.88 14.42 1.36
CA THR A 74 -3.71 15.23 0.46
C THR A 74 -4.44 14.44 -0.63
N CYS A 75 -4.20 13.15 -0.85
CA CYS A 75 -5.00 12.41 -1.85
C CYS A 75 -5.19 10.91 -1.58
N TRP A 76 -6.40 10.41 -1.79
CA TRP A 76 -6.74 8.98 -1.70
C TRP A 76 -5.86 8.09 -2.60
N SER A 77 -5.40 8.62 -3.74
CA SER A 77 -4.49 7.93 -4.65
C SER A 77 -3.11 7.67 -4.06
N SER A 78 -2.61 8.53 -3.16
CA SER A 78 -1.32 8.34 -2.49
C SER A 78 -1.40 7.18 -1.49
N HIS A 79 -2.51 7.10 -0.74
CA HIS A 79 -2.80 5.99 0.18
C HIS A 79 -2.97 4.68 -0.57
N PHE A 80 -3.74 4.67 -1.66
CA PHE A 80 -3.85 3.50 -2.54
C PHE A 80 -2.47 3.04 -3.00
N THR A 81 -1.68 3.96 -3.55
CA THR A 81 -0.33 3.65 -4.03
C THR A 81 0.56 3.11 -2.92
N SER A 82 0.51 3.68 -1.71
CA SER A 82 1.28 3.20 -0.56
C SER A 82 0.89 1.78 -0.16
N VAL A 83 -0.41 1.49 -0.08
CA VAL A 83 -0.96 0.17 0.24
C VAL A 83 -0.55 -0.86 -0.81
N SER A 84 -0.79 -0.59 -2.09
CA SER A 84 -0.44 -1.51 -3.18
C SER A 84 1.06 -1.76 -3.24
N ARG A 85 1.90 -0.75 -2.99
CA ARG A 85 3.36 -0.91 -2.91
C ARG A 85 3.80 -1.78 -1.74
N LEU A 86 3.17 -1.64 -0.58
CA LEU A 86 3.48 -2.49 0.56
C LEU A 86 3.10 -3.96 0.28
N ILE A 87 1.98 -4.21 -0.42
CA ILE A 87 1.61 -5.56 -0.88
C ILE A 87 2.65 -6.10 -1.87
N GLU A 88 3.01 -5.32 -2.89
CA GLU A 88 4.04 -5.71 -3.87
C GLU A 88 5.40 -6.05 -3.21
N MET A 89 5.76 -5.35 -2.13
CA MET A 89 7.04 -5.48 -1.43
C MET A 89 6.97 -6.30 -0.14
N PHE A 90 5.84 -6.95 0.16
CA PHE A 90 5.54 -7.51 1.48
C PHE A 90 6.63 -8.47 1.98
N SER A 91 7.04 -9.43 1.15
CA SER A 91 8.12 -10.38 1.45
C SER A 91 9.46 -9.69 1.73
N ALA A 92 9.84 -8.72 0.88
CA ALA A 92 11.08 -7.98 1.02
C ALA A 92 11.09 -7.12 2.29
N THR A 93 9.95 -6.51 2.66
CA THR A 93 9.80 -5.75 3.90
C THR A 93 9.96 -6.64 5.12
N LEU A 94 9.35 -7.83 5.14
CA LEU A 94 9.53 -8.79 6.24
C LEU A 94 10.99 -9.22 6.41
N GLU A 95 11.71 -9.44 5.31
CA GLU A 95 13.11 -9.83 5.33
C GLU A 95 14.02 -8.71 5.87
N VAL A 96 13.78 -7.46 5.47
CA VAL A 96 14.49 -6.30 6.03
C VAL A 96 14.22 -6.16 7.53
N LEU A 97 12.97 -6.29 7.96
CA LEU A 97 12.62 -6.26 9.39
C LEU A 97 13.34 -7.38 10.15
N ARG A 98 13.38 -8.60 9.60
CA ARG A 98 14.10 -9.74 10.19
C ARG A 98 15.60 -9.47 10.35
N LYS A 99 16.25 -8.88 9.34
CA LYS A 99 17.66 -8.47 9.42
C LYS A 99 17.88 -7.45 10.53
N ILE A 100 17.01 -6.45 10.67
CA ILE A 100 17.11 -5.43 11.73
C ILE A 100 16.90 -6.05 13.12
N ILE A 101 16.03 -7.05 13.25
CA ILE A 101 15.82 -7.78 14.52
C ILE A 101 17.12 -8.47 14.96
N ASN A 102 17.86 -9.05 14.02
CA ASN A 102 19.08 -9.82 14.32
C ASN A 102 20.33 -8.93 14.46
N ASP A 103 20.48 -7.95 13.57
CA ASP A 103 21.72 -7.19 13.36
C ASP A 103 21.57 -5.68 13.64
N GLY A 104 20.45 -5.28 14.27
CA GLY A 104 20.14 -3.87 14.50
C GLY A 104 21.16 -3.17 15.41
N PRO A 105 21.44 -1.89 15.17
CA PRO A 105 22.50 -1.16 15.89
C PRO A 105 22.13 -0.83 17.34
N THR A 106 20.84 -0.86 17.69
CA THR A 106 20.33 -0.56 19.03
C THR A 106 19.19 -1.49 19.42
N ARG A 107 19.07 -1.81 20.71
CA ARG A 107 17.95 -2.61 21.24
C ARG A 107 16.58 -1.98 20.96
N TYR A 108 16.52 -0.65 20.93
CA TYR A 108 15.31 0.09 20.58
C TYR A 108 14.87 -0.21 19.15
N MET A 109 15.77 -0.06 18.17
CA MET A 109 15.45 -0.36 16.76
C MET A 109 15.11 -1.83 16.53
N CYS A 110 15.77 -2.76 17.23
CA CYS A 110 15.42 -4.18 17.19
C CYS A 110 14.02 -4.44 17.74
N GLY A 111 13.63 -3.74 18.82
CA GLY A 111 12.29 -3.78 19.40
C GLY A 111 11.23 -3.30 18.42
N GLU A 112 11.41 -2.10 17.84
CA GLU A 112 10.48 -1.56 16.83
C GLU A 112 10.35 -2.49 15.61
N ALA A 113 11.47 -3.02 15.10
CA ALA A 113 11.44 -3.96 13.98
C ALA A 113 10.71 -5.26 14.34
N LYS A 114 10.86 -5.74 15.57
CA LYS A 114 10.17 -6.94 16.06
C LYS A 114 8.68 -6.73 16.20
N ASP A 115 8.26 -5.58 16.71
CA ASP A 115 6.85 -5.24 16.82
C ASP A 115 6.21 -5.04 15.44
N ALA A 116 6.88 -4.32 14.52
CA ALA A 116 6.45 -4.18 13.13
C ALA A 116 6.34 -5.53 12.42
N TYR A 117 7.30 -6.44 12.61
CA TYR A 117 7.27 -7.79 12.04
C TYR A 117 6.08 -8.61 12.57
N ARG A 118 5.82 -8.54 13.88
CA ARG A 118 4.67 -9.21 14.50
C ARG A 118 3.35 -8.68 13.97
N GLU A 119 3.24 -7.35 13.82
CA GLU A 119 2.02 -6.73 13.29
C GLU A 119 1.80 -7.13 11.82
N MET A 120 2.82 -6.99 10.97
CA MET A 120 2.75 -7.36 9.55
C MET A 120 2.36 -8.81 9.33
N THR A 121 2.82 -9.72 10.19
CA THR A 121 2.51 -11.16 10.09
C THR A 121 1.20 -11.55 10.75
N SER A 122 0.51 -10.62 11.42
CA SER A 122 -0.79 -10.90 12.02
C SER A 122 -1.86 -11.07 10.93
N PHE A 123 -2.76 -12.03 11.13
CA PHE A 123 -3.92 -12.22 10.24
C PHE A 123 -4.71 -10.93 10.06
N LYS A 124 -4.91 -10.20 11.15
CA LYS A 124 -5.67 -8.96 11.19
C LYS A 124 -5.06 -7.90 10.27
N PHE A 125 -3.75 -7.68 10.35
CA PHE A 125 -3.06 -6.72 9.50
C PHE A 125 -3.12 -7.14 8.03
N VAL A 126 -2.81 -8.41 7.72
CA VAL A 126 -2.85 -8.92 6.33
C VAL A 126 -4.25 -8.78 5.74
N PHE A 127 -5.28 -9.16 6.49
CA PHE A 127 -6.68 -9.04 6.08
C PHE A 127 -7.04 -7.59 5.76
N ILE A 128 -6.70 -6.66 6.66
CA ILE A 128 -7.00 -5.23 6.49
C ILE A 128 -6.19 -4.63 5.33
N LEU A 129 -4.94 -5.03 5.15
CA LEU A 129 -4.10 -4.57 4.05
C LEU A 129 -4.72 -4.93 2.69
N VAL A 130 -5.18 -6.17 2.54
CA VAL A 130 -5.87 -6.64 1.32
C VAL A 130 -7.23 -5.98 1.16
N LEU A 131 -7.97 -5.77 2.25
CA LEU A 131 -9.25 -5.06 2.23
C LEU A 131 -9.09 -3.61 1.74
N LEU A 132 -8.09 -2.90 2.28
CA LEU A 132 -7.76 -1.52 1.92
C LEU A 132 -7.35 -1.42 0.44
N ASP A 133 -6.52 -2.33 -0.05
CA ASP A 133 -6.10 -2.33 -1.47
C ASP A 133 -7.30 -2.41 -2.42
N LYS A 134 -8.26 -3.29 -2.14
CA LYS A 134 -9.48 -3.44 -2.96
C LYS A 134 -10.39 -2.22 -2.89
N VAL A 135 -10.68 -1.72 -1.69
CA VAL A 135 -11.57 -0.56 -1.52
C VAL A 135 -10.94 0.70 -2.11
N LEU A 136 -9.68 0.97 -1.79
CA LEU A 136 -8.95 2.12 -2.31
C LEU A 136 -8.74 2.03 -3.82
N GLY A 137 -8.54 0.83 -4.38
CA GLY A 137 -8.42 0.64 -5.82
C GLY A 137 -9.71 0.98 -6.57
N ILE A 138 -10.86 0.55 -6.06
CA ILE A 138 -12.17 0.93 -6.61
C ILE A 138 -12.37 2.45 -6.52
N SER A 139 -12.05 3.04 -5.36
CA SER A 139 -12.14 4.50 -5.16
C SER A 139 -11.18 5.28 -6.06
N ASP A 140 -9.96 4.80 -6.30
CA ASP A 140 -8.97 5.46 -7.15
C ASP A 140 -9.41 5.52 -8.61
N ILE A 141 -9.94 4.41 -9.15
CA ILE A 141 -10.52 4.37 -10.51
C ILE A 141 -11.64 5.41 -10.64
N PHE A 142 -12.53 5.47 -9.65
CA PHE A 142 -13.61 6.43 -9.61
C PHE A 142 -13.09 7.88 -9.55
N CYS A 143 -12.14 8.18 -8.66
CA CYS A 143 -11.56 9.51 -8.53
C CYS A 143 -10.87 9.98 -9.81
N ARG A 144 -10.09 9.11 -10.47
CA ARG A 144 -9.44 9.43 -11.75
C ARG A 144 -10.45 9.68 -12.85
N ALA A 145 -11.51 8.87 -12.92
CA ALA A 145 -12.59 9.08 -13.88
C ALA A 145 -13.21 10.48 -13.69
N LEU A 146 -13.54 10.87 -12.45
CA LEU A 146 -14.10 12.18 -12.13
C LEU A 146 -13.15 13.37 -12.40
N GLN A 147 -11.84 13.17 -12.32
CA GLN A 147 -10.85 14.21 -12.60
C GLN A 147 -10.63 14.47 -14.10
N THR A 148 -11.28 13.70 -14.98
CA THR A 148 -11.18 13.87 -16.43
C THR A 148 -11.88 15.15 -16.89
N LYS A 149 -11.13 16.06 -17.52
CA LYS A 149 -11.61 17.41 -17.91
C LYS A 149 -12.83 17.43 -18.85
N SER A 150 -13.10 16.34 -19.56
CA SER A 150 -14.18 16.21 -20.54
C SER A 150 -15.34 15.33 -20.05
N LEU A 151 -15.44 15.08 -18.74
CA LEU A 151 -16.50 14.22 -18.21
C LEU A 151 -17.84 14.97 -18.16
N ASP A 152 -18.85 14.44 -18.86
CA ASP A 152 -20.22 14.93 -18.76
C ASP A 152 -20.96 14.34 -17.55
N ILE A 153 -22.08 14.97 -17.19
CA ILE A 153 -22.87 14.64 -15.99
C ILE A 153 -23.43 13.22 -16.06
N LEU A 154 -23.86 12.73 -17.23
CA LEU A 154 -24.42 11.38 -17.36
C LEU A 154 -23.34 10.32 -17.13
N ASN A 155 -22.15 10.52 -17.69
CA ASN A 155 -21.02 9.65 -17.45
C ASN A 155 -20.55 9.69 -16.00
N ALA A 156 -20.54 10.85 -15.34
CA ALA A 156 -20.25 10.95 -13.91
C ALA A 156 -21.26 10.16 -13.05
N LEU A 157 -22.55 10.24 -13.35
CA LEU A 157 -23.59 9.45 -12.65
C LEU A 157 -23.44 7.95 -12.85
N ASN A 158 -23.05 7.52 -14.06
CA ASN A 158 -22.74 6.12 -14.35
C ASN A 158 -21.56 5.62 -13.51
N TYR A 159 -20.51 6.42 -13.35
CA TYR A 159 -19.37 6.09 -12.49
C TYR A 159 -19.77 5.98 -11.01
N VAL A 160 -20.61 6.90 -10.50
CA VAL A 160 -21.13 6.82 -9.12
C VAL A 160 -21.90 5.53 -8.90
N THR A 161 -22.82 5.22 -9.81
CA THR A 161 -23.68 4.03 -9.73
C THR A 161 -22.86 2.74 -9.80
N SER A 162 -21.91 2.67 -10.73
CA SER A 162 -21.04 1.51 -10.91
C SER A 162 -20.13 1.29 -9.71
N THR A 163 -19.52 2.36 -9.19
CA THR A 163 -18.65 2.30 -8.01
C THR A 163 -19.41 1.84 -6.77
N LYS A 164 -20.61 2.37 -6.55
CA LYS A 164 -21.50 1.94 -5.46
C LYS A 164 -21.81 0.44 -5.58
N ARG A 165 -22.11 -0.04 -6.79
CA ARG A 165 -22.38 -1.46 -7.04
C ARG A 165 -21.18 -2.33 -6.74
N PHE A 166 -19.97 -1.97 -7.19
CA PHE A 166 -18.76 -2.74 -6.90
C PHE A 166 -18.45 -2.82 -5.40
N LEU A 167 -18.60 -1.71 -4.67
CA LEU A 167 -18.41 -1.71 -3.21
C LEU A 167 -19.46 -2.55 -2.48
N GLN A 168 -20.71 -2.53 -2.97
CA GLN A 168 -21.79 -3.36 -2.44
C GLN A 168 -21.53 -4.85 -2.68
N GLU A 169 -21.21 -5.24 -3.91
CA GLU A 169 -20.87 -6.62 -4.27
C GLU A 169 -19.67 -7.12 -3.44
N PHE A 170 -18.68 -6.27 -3.22
CA PHE A 170 -17.53 -6.60 -2.38
C PHE A 170 -17.91 -6.81 -0.92
N ARG A 171 -18.83 -6.00 -0.37
CA ARG A 171 -19.33 -6.16 0.99
C ARG A 171 -20.15 -7.44 1.18
N ASP A 172 -20.98 -7.78 0.19
CA ASP A 172 -21.94 -8.88 0.34
C ASP A 172 -21.29 -10.26 0.10
N ASN A 173 -20.17 -10.29 -0.62
CA ASN A 173 -19.47 -11.53 -1.01
C ASN A 173 -18.05 -11.68 -0.44
N GLY A 174 -17.55 -10.69 0.31
CA GLY A 174 -16.22 -10.67 0.94
C GLY A 174 -16.25 -11.13 2.39
#